data_AF-A0A7V3KE94-F1
#
_entry.id   AF-A0A7V3KE94-F1
#
_cell.length_a   1.000
_cell.length_b   1.000
_cell.length_c   1.000
_cell.angle_alpha   90.00
_cell.angle_beta   90.00
_cell.angle_gamma   90.00
#
_symmetry.space_group_name_H-M   'P 1'
#
loop_
_entity.id
_entity.type
_entity.pdbx_description
1 polymer ?
#
loop_
_entity_poly.entity_id
_entity_poly.type
_entity_poly.pdbx_seq_one_letter_code
_entity_poly.pdbx_strand_id
1 'polypeptide(L)'
;MMLRDPYYLLLFLPVMLFSLSFHECMHALSAYWRGDDTAAMMGRVSLNPFRHIDPIGLIAFFLIGLGWAKPVPINPNRMKNIRWDPVITALSGPASNLFLCVIFALILRLFWEPITHLDRTLSEALITFLVIGAQLNAALAFFNLIPVPPLDGSHILVAILPVSALEKFERFSRYGLLIILFIMFLEAGLSM
;
A
#
# COMPACT_ATOMS: atom_id res chain seq x y z
N MET A 1 0.67 17.13 -12.86
CA MET A 1 1.14 17.13 -14.27
C MET A 1 1.43 15.73 -14.81
N MET A 2 2.12 14.84 -14.08
CA MET A 2 2.48 13.48 -14.54
C MET A 2 1.31 12.49 -14.73
N LEU A 3 0.29 12.51 -13.86
CA LEU A 3 -0.90 11.64 -14.02
C LEU A 3 -1.79 11.97 -15.23
N ARG A 4 -1.50 13.06 -15.96
CA ARG A 4 -2.20 13.41 -17.20
C ARG A 4 -1.51 12.88 -18.46
N ASP A 5 -0.29 12.38 -18.32
CA ASP A 5 0.45 11.78 -19.43
C ASP A 5 0.02 10.31 -19.61
N PRO A 6 -0.62 9.94 -20.74
CA PRO A 6 -1.09 8.58 -20.97
C PRO A 6 0.07 7.57 -21.03
N TYR A 7 1.27 7.98 -21.46
CA TYR A 7 2.44 7.11 -21.46
C TYR A 7 2.88 6.77 -20.04
N TYR A 8 2.94 7.76 -19.15
CA TYR A 8 3.24 7.54 -17.75
C TYR A 8 2.18 6.66 -17.07
N LEU A 9 0.89 6.91 -17.31
CA LEU A 9 -0.20 6.10 -16.75
C LEU A 9 -0.12 4.63 -17.17
N LEU A 10 0.26 4.36 -18.42
CA LEU A 10 0.42 3.00 -18.94
C LEU A 10 1.49 2.22 -18.17
N LEU A 11 2.57 2.88 -17.75
CA LEU A 11 3.63 2.27 -16.94
C LEU A 11 3.27 2.23 -15.45
N PHE A 12 2.62 3.28 -14.94
CA PHE A 12 2.29 3.44 -13.53
C PHE A 12 1.20 2.48 -13.06
N LEU A 13 0.09 2.35 -13.81
CA LEU A 13 -1.08 1.57 -13.37
C LEU A 13 -0.74 0.10 -13.08
N PRO A 14 -0.02 -0.65 -13.96
CA PRO A 14 0.36 -2.02 -13.66
C PRO A 14 1.22 -2.14 -12.40
N VAL A 15 2.19 -1.24 -12.22
CA VAL A 15 3.06 -1.21 -11.04
C VAL A 15 2.26 -0.96 -9.79
N MET A 16 1.34 0.01 -9.82
CA MET A 16 0.49 0.38 -8.70
C MET A 16 -0.45 -0.76 -8.31
N LEU A 17 -1.16 -1.34 -9.29
CA LEU A 17 -2.06 -2.46 -9.05
C LEU A 17 -1.32 -3.66 -8.49
N PHE A 18 -0.15 -4.00 -9.04
CA PHE A 18 0.68 -5.09 -8.52
C PHE A 18 1.15 -4.80 -7.08
N SER A 19 1.68 -3.60 -6.82
CA SER A 19 2.23 -3.22 -5.52
C SER A 19 1.18 -3.22 -4.40
N LEU A 20 -0.02 -2.70 -4.68
CA LEU A 20 -1.15 -2.77 -3.75
C LEU A 20 -1.63 -4.20 -3.53
N SER A 21 -1.72 -5.00 -4.60
CA SER A 21 -2.13 -6.41 -4.49
C SER A 21 -1.15 -7.23 -3.67
N PHE A 22 0.14 -7.00 -3.86
CA PHE A 22 1.19 -7.67 -3.10
C PHE A 22 1.13 -7.28 -1.61
N HIS A 23 0.93 -5.99 -1.32
CA HIS A 23 0.74 -5.46 0.02
C HIS A 23 -0.45 -6.11 0.75
N GLU A 24 -1.65 -6.06 0.15
CA GLU A 24 -2.86 -6.68 0.71
C GLU A 24 -2.74 -8.20 0.83
N CYS A 25 -2.10 -8.86 -0.15
CA CYS A 25 -1.82 -10.29 -0.07
C CYS A 25 -0.93 -10.64 1.13
N MET A 26 0.08 -9.81 1.44
CA MET A 26 0.96 -10.03 2.59
C MET A 26 0.24 -9.83 3.92
N HIS A 27 -0.69 -8.86 4.03
CA HIS A 27 -1.59 -8.78 5.18
C HIS A 27 -2.41 -10.05 5.35
N ALA A 28 -3.07 -10.52 4.29
CA ALA A 28 -3.89 -11.72 4.32
C ALA A 28 -3.07 -12.97 4.70
N LEU A 29 -1.87 -13.10 4.14
CA LEU A 29 -0.97 -14.22 4.41
C LEU A 29 -0.44 -14.18 5.85
N SER A 30 -0.05 -13.01 6.33
CA SER A 30 0.39 -12.81 7.71
C SER A 30 -0.73 -13.13 8.70
N ALA A 31 -1.94 -12.61 8.48
CA ALA A 31 -3.12 -12.93 9.30
C ALA A 31 -3.36 -14.44 9.38
N TYR A 32 -3.31 -15.13 8.24
CA TYR A 32 -3.46 -16.58 8.16
C TYR A 32 -2.40 -17.32 8.99
N TRP A 33 -1.12 -16.94 8.88
CA TRP A 33 -0.05 -17.53 9.69
C TRP A 33 -0.18 -17.24 11.19
N ARG A 34 -0.80 -16.10 11.55
CA ARG A 34 -1.14 -15.76 12.93
C ARG A 34 -2.41 -16.44 13.46
N GLY A 35 -3.15 -17.16 12.62
CA GLY A 35 -4.32 -17.96 12.99
C GLY A 35 -5.67 -17.40 12.53
N ASP A 36 -5.68 -16.23 11.90
CA ASP A 36 -6.89 -15.64 11.32
C ASP A 36 -7.05 -16.02 9.85
N ASP A 37 -7.92 -17.00 9.60
CA ASP A 37 -8.25 -17.49 8.27
C ASP A 37 -9.34 -16.67 7.54
N THR A 38 -9.87 -15.60 8.14
CA THR A 38 -10.98 -14.80 7.58
C THR A 38 -10.69 -14.32 6.15
N ALA A 39 -9.53 -13.70 5.94
CA ALA A 39 -9.10 -13.22 4.62
C ALA A 39 -8.87 -14.37 3.63
N ALA A 40 -8.28 -15.48 4.10
CA ALA A 40 -8.00 -16.65 3.28
C ALA A 40 -9.29 -17.32 2.78
N MET A 41 -10.29 -17.48 3.64
CA MET A 41 -11.62 -18.00 3.28
C MET A 41 -12.32 -17.12 2.24
N MET A 42 -12.05 -15.81 2.22
CA MET A 42 -12.57 -14.88 1.22
C MET A 42 -11.74 -14.83 -0.08
N GLY A 43 -10.70 -15.67 -0.20
CA GLY A 43 -9.80 -15.71 -1.35
C GLY A 43 -8.93 -14.45 -1.49
N ARG A 44 -8.59 -13.79 -0.38
CA ARG A 44 -7.75 -12.58 -0.36
C ARG A 44 -6.25 -12.84 -0.27
N VAL A 45 -5.82 -14.07 0.00
CA VAL A 45 -4.42 -14.48 -0.22
C VAL A 45 -4.21 -14.67 -1.73
N SER A 46 -4.08 -13.57 -2.45
CA SER A 46 -4.01 -13.56 -3.91
C SER A 46 -3.22 -12.36 -4.41
N LEU A 47 -2.41 -12.55 -5.45
CA LEU A 47 -1.76 -11.45 -6.17
C LEU A 47 -2.64 -10.87 -7.29
N ASN A 48 -3.87 -11.39 -7.46
CA ASN A 48 -4.78 -10.89 -8.48
C ASN A 48 -5.34 -9.51 -8.06
N PRO A 49 -5.05 -8.43 -8.80
CA PRO A 49 -5.50 -7.08 -8.44
C PRO A 49 -7.02 -6.94 -8.40
N PHE A 50 -7.75 -7.69 -9.20
CA PHE A 50 -9.21 -7.66 -9.18
C PHE A 50 -9.82 -8.14 -7.85
N ARG A 51 -9.05 -8.86 -7.02
CA ARG A 51 -9.47 -9.25 -5.67
C ARG A 51 -9.33 -8.12 -4.66
N HIS A 52 -8.56 -7.09 -4.97
CA HIS A 52 -8.14 -6.02 -4.03
C HIS A 52 -8.55 -4.62 -4.46
N ILE A 53 -9.02 -4.44 -5.71
CA ILE A 53 -9.52 -3.15 -6.16
C ILE A 53 -10.86 -2.81 -5.48
N ASP A 54 -10.99 -1.58 -5.01
CA ASP A 54 -12.27 -0.94 -4.71
C ASP A 54 -12.71 -0.14 -5.95
N PRO A 55 -13.87 -0.42 -6.57
CA PRO A 55 -14.37 0.34 -7.71
C PRO A 55 -14.50 1.85 -7.43
N ILE A 56 -14.88 2.23 -6.20
CA ILE A 56 -15.02 3.63 -5.81
C ILE A 56 -13.64 4.27 -5.69
N GLY A 57 -12.69 3.57 -5.06
CA GLY A 57 -11.30 4.02 -4.96
C GLY A 57 -10.64 4.18 -6.33
N LEU A 58 -10.94 3.28 -7.28
CA LEU A 58 -10.46 3.38 -8.65
C LEU A 58 -11.06 4.58 -9.40
N ILE A 59 -12.36 4.83 -9.25
CA ILE A 59 -13.01 6.01 -9.84
C ILE A 59 -12.42 7.30 -9.24
N ALA A 60 -12.26 7.35 -7.92
CA ALA A 60 -11.64 8.48 -7.24
C ALA A 60 -10.23 8.76 -7.78
N PHE A 61 -9.43 7.72 -8.06
CA PHE A 61 -8.09 7.88 -8.62
C PHE A 61 -8.11 8.64 -9.94
N PHE A 62 -9.04 8.32 -10.85
CA PHE A 62 -9.14 9.01 -12.14
C PHE A 62 -9.72 10.43 -12.04
N LEU A 63 -10.60 10.69 -11.07
CA LEU A 63 -11.25 12.00 -10.92
C LEU A 63 -10.39 13.01 -10.17
N ILE A 64 -9.73 12.58 -9.09
CA ILE A 64 -9.04 13.47 -8.14
C ILE A 64 -7.58 13.07 -7.89
N GLY A 65 -7.07 12.03 -8.54
CA GLY A 65 -5.69 11.55 -8.37
C GLY A 65 -5.45 10.72 -7.09
N LEU A 66 -6.50 10.46 -6.31
CA LEU A 66 -6.46 9.72 -5.06
C LEU A 66 -7.32 8.46 -5.15
N GLY A 67 -6.74 7.30 -4.88
CA GLY A 67 -7.47 6.03 -4.82
C GLY A 67 -7.02 5.16 -3.67
N TRP A 68 -7.85 4.20 -3.31
CA TRP A 68 -7.57 3.23 -2.25
C TRP A 68 -7.92 1.82 -2.71
N ALA A 69 -7.25 0.84 -2.10
CA ALA A 69 -7.58 -0.57 -2.25
C ALA A 69 -8.75 -0.94 -1.33
N LYS A 70 -9.40 -2.07 -1.63
CA LYS A 70 -10.41 -2.69 -0.77
C LYS A 70 -9.68 -3.47 0.34
N PRO A 71 -9.69 -2.97 1.59
CA PRO A 71 -8.86 -3.50 2.66
C PRO A 71 -9.15 -4.98 2.94
N VAL A 72 -8.11 -5.70 3.34
CA VAL A 72 -8.23 -7.09 3.77
C VAL A 72 -8.89 -7.19 5.15
N PRO A 73 -9.95 -8.02 5.30
CA PRO A 73 -10.60 -8.20 6.59
C PRO A 73 -9.70 -8.99 7.53
N ILE A 74 -9.45 -8.42 8.72
CA ILE A 74 -8.65 -9.02 9.78
C ILE A 74 -9.51 -9.16 11.03
N ASN A 75 -9.47 -10.33 11.67
CA ASN A 75 -10.16 -10.64 12.92
C ASN A 75 -9.15 -10.97 14.04
N PRO A 76 -8.79 -9.98 14.89
CA PRO A 76 -7.86 -10.18 16.00
C PRO A 76 -8.26 -11.30 16.97
N ASN A 77 -9.56 -11.59 17.12
CA ASN A 77 -10.04 -12.62 18.04
C ASN A 77 -9.70 -14.06 17.60
N ARG A 78 -9.34 -14.26 16.33
CA ARG A 78 -8.89 -15.56 15.80
C ARG A 78 -7.37 -15.74 15.90
N MET A 79 -6.63 -14.68 16.20
CA MET A 79 -5.17 -14.71 16.23
C MET A 79 -4.63 -15.33 17.52
N LYS A 80 -3.42 -15.88 17.45
CA LYS A 80 -2.73 -16.50 18.60
C LYS A 80 -2.47 -15.50 19.72
N ASN A 81 -2.11 -14.26 19.39
CA ASN A 81 -1.94 -13.17 20.34
C ASN A 81 -2.73 -11.93 19.90
N ILE A 82 -3.86 -11.69 20.58
CA ILE A 82 -4.80 -10.60 20.25
C ILE A 82 -4.19 -9.20 20.27
N ARG A 83 -3.08 -9.00 21.01
CA ARG A 83 -2.44 -7.70 21.19
C ARG A 83 -1.36 -7.43 20.14
N TRP A 84 -0.52 -8.41 19.85
CA TRP A 84 0.68 -8.22 19.00
C TRP A 84 0.54 -8.76 17.59
N ASP A 85 -0.33 -9.74 17.36
CA ASP A 85 -0.52 -10.30 16.02
C ASP A 85 -1.12 -9.30 15.04
N PRO A 86 -2.09 -8.45 15.42
CA PRO A 86 -2.56 -7.38 14.55
C PRO A 86 -1.43 -6.43 14.14
N VAL A 87 -0.44 -6.19 15.00
CA VAL A 87 0.73 -5.35 14.67
C VAL A 87 1.63 -6.04 13.66
N ILE A 88 1.92 -7.33 13.86
CA ILE A 88 2.73 -8.13 12.91
C ILE A 88 2.04 -8.17 11.54
N THR A 89 0.71 -8.34 11.54
CA THR A 89 -0.08 -8.32 10.31
C THR A 89 -0.07 -6.94 9.67
N ALA A 90 -0.29 -5.85 10.41
CA ALA A 90 -0.24 -4.50 9.88
C ALA A 90 1.15 -4.14 9.31
N LEU A 91 2.24 -4.57 9.95
CA LEU A 91 3.59 -4.30 9.45
C LEU A 91 3.97 -5.13 8.21
N SER A 92 3.26 -6.22 7.92
CA SER A 92 3.59 -7.08 6.78
C SER A 92 3.37 -6.41 5.43
N GLY A 93 2.35 -5.55 5.30
CA GLY A 93 2.12 -4.74 4.09
C GLY A 93 3.27 -3.79 3.81
N PRO A 94 3.61 -2.84 4.70
CA PRO A 94 4.72 -1.91 4.51
C PRO A 94 6.07 -2.60 4.33
N ALA A 95 6.32 -3.69 5.07
CA ALA A 95 7.53 -4.49 4.89
C ALA A 95 7.62 -5.10 3.49
N SER A 96 6.48 -5.55 2.94
CA SER A 96 6.41 -6.09 1.58
C SER A 96 6.68 -5.01 0.52
N ASN A 97 6.23 -3.78 0.73
CA ASN A 97 6.55 -2.69 -0.18
C ASN A 97 8.03 -2.30 -0.07
N LEU A 98 8.61 -2.21 1.13
CA LEU A 98 10.06 -1.99 1.25
C LEU A 98 10.86 -3.09 0.53
N PHE A 99 10.43 -4.34 0.64
CA PHE A 99 11.00 -5.46 -0.11
C PHE A 99 10.90 -5.23 -1.62
N LEU A 100 9.72 -4.91 -2.16
CA LEU A 100 9.54 -4.62 -3.58
C LEU A 100 10.37 -3.41 -4.04
N CYS A 101 10.45 -2.35 -3.24
CA CYS A 101 11.28 -1.19 -3.50
C CYS A 101 12.74 -1.59 -3.73
N VAL A 102 13.29 -2.40 -2.83
CA VAL A 102 14.66 -2.93 -2.95
C VAL A 102 14.80 -3.80 -4.21
N ILE A 103 13.82 -4.66 -4.51
CA ILE A 103 13.85 -5.50 -5.71
C ILE A 103 13.87 -4.65 -6.99
N PHE A 104 12.99 -3.66 -7.13
CA PHE A 104 12.97 -2.76 -8.29
C PHE A 104 14.29 -2.00 -8.46
N ALA A 105 14.82 -1.44 -7.36
CA ALA A 105 16.10 -0.73 -7.38
C ALA A 105 17.28 -1.65 -7.73
N LEU A 106 17.27 -2.88 -7.20
CA LEU A 106 18.31 -3.86 -7.47
C LEU A 106 18.27 -4.34 -8.92
N ILE A 107 17.08 -4.58 -9.48
CA ILE A 107 16.93 -4.92 -10.91
C ILE A 107 17.50 -3.79 -11.76
N LEU A 108 17.13 -2.53 -11.49
CA LEU A 108 17.68 -1.39 -12.23
C LEU A 108 19.21 -1.31 -12.14
N ARG A 109 19.77 -1.55 -10.95
CA ARG A 109 21.22 -1.51 -10.73
C ARG A 109 21.96 -2.65 -11.45
N LEU A 110 21.46 -3.88 -11.34
CA LEU A 110 22.12 -5.06 -11.90
C LEU A 110 21.99 -5.13 -13.42
N PHE A 111 20.89 -4.63 -13.97
CA PHE A 111 20.60 -4.66 -15.40
C PHE A 111 20.79 -3.30 -16.08
N TRP A 112 21.47 -2.34 -15.44
CA TRP A 112 21.71 -1.02 -16.02
C TRP A 112 22.32 -1.09 -17.42
N GLU A 113 23.50 -1.73 -17.53
CA GLU A 113 24.20 -1.89 -18.80
C GLU A 113 23.34 -2.58 -19.88
N PRO A 114 22.76 -3.79 -19.67
CA PRO A 114 21.96 -4.41 -20.72
C PRO A 114 20.72 -3.59 -21.09
N ILE A 115 20.12 -2.84 -20.15
CA ILE A 115 18.95 -1.98 -20.45
C ILE A 115 19.36 -0.78 -21.31
N THR A 116 20.51 -0.15 -21.07
CA THR A 116 20.96 1.03 -21.85
C THR A 116 21.42 0.68 -23.27
N HIS A 117 21.68 -0.61 -23.55
CA HIS A 117 22.02 -1.09 -24.89
C HIS A 117 20.80 -1.46 -25.75
N LEU A 118 19.58 -1.43 -25.18
CA LEU A 118 18.34 -1.63 -25.93
C LEU A 118 18.03 -0.42 -26.81
N ASP A 119 17.00 -0.56 -27.66
CA ASP A 119 16.40 0.61 -28.32
C ASP A 119 16.06 1.70 -27.30
N ARG A 120 16.28 2.96 -27.67
CA ARG A 120 16.11 4.12 -26.80
C ARG A 120 14.73 4.13 -26.13
N THR A 121 13.67 3.88 -26.91
CA THR A 121 12.28 3.94 -26.41
C THR A 121 12.03 2.85 -25.37
N LEU A 122 12.53 1.63 -25.63
CA LEU A 122 12.38 0.51 -24.72
C LEU A 122 13.21 0.70 -23.44
N SER A 123 14.44 1.22 -23.59
CA SER A 123 15.32 1.54 -22.47
C SER A 123 14.68 2.57 -21.54
N GLU A 124 14.19 3.68 -22.10
CA GLU A 124 13.49 4.73 -21.35
C GLU A 124 12.24 4.18 -20.64
N ALA A 125 11.45 3.34 -21.31
CA ALA A 125 10.26 2.71 -20.72
C ALA A 125 10.61 1.80 -19.53
N LEU A 126 11.62 0.94 -19.67
CA LEU A 126 12.04 0.00 -18.62
C LEU A 126 12.64 0.73 -17.42
N ILE A 127 13.51 1.70 -17.66
CA ILE A 127 14.09 2.52 -16.58
C ILE A 127 12.96 3.23 -15.83
N THR A 128 12.04 3.87 -16.56
CA THR A 128 10.90 4.58 -15.96
C THR A 128 10.02 3.62 -15.14
N PHE A 129 9.69 2.44 -15.69
CA PHE A 129 8.91 1.43 -14.98
C PHE A 129 9.56 0.97 -13.67
N LEU A 130 10.87 0.68 -13.69
CA LEU A 130 11.62 0.26 -12.50
C LEU A 130 11.74 1.39 -11.46
N VAL A 131 11.96 2.63 -11.91
CA VAL A 131 12.02 3.81 -11.03
C VAL A 131 10.66 4.06 -10.38
N ILE A 132 9.56 4.01 -11.15
CA ILE A 132 8.20 4.10 -10.61
C ILE A 132 7.98 2.98 -9.57
N GLY A 133 8.37 1.75 -9.89
CA GLY A 133 8.28 0.61 -8.97
C GLY A 133 8.97 0.85 -7.64
N ALA A 134 10.21 1.33 -7.67
CA ALA A 134 10.97 1.64 -6.47
C ALA A 134 10.33 2.78 -5.66
N GLN A 135 10.06 3.92 -6.31
CA GLN A 135 9.53 5.11 -5.65
C GLN A 135 8.13 4.89 -5.08
N LEU A 136 7.24 4.25 -5.84
CA LEU A 136 5.88 3.98 -5.40
C LEU A 136 5.87 3.05 -4.19
N ASN A 137 6.66 1.98 -4.21
CA ASN A 137 6.72 1.06 -3.07
C ASN A 137 7.36 1.71 -1.84
N ALA A 138 8.39 2.55 -2.00
CA ALA A 138 8.91 3.35 -0.89
C ALA A 138 7.81 4.26 -0.30
N ALA A 139 7.09 4.99 -1.17
CA ALA A 139 6.01 5.87 -0.76
C ALA A 139 4.89 5.11 -0.02
N LEU A 140 4.42 3.99 -0.57
CA LEU A 140 3.41 3.13 0.06
C LEU A 140 3.85 2.61 1.43
N ALA A 141 5.13 2.21 1.56
CA ALA A 141 5.66 1.75 2.83
C ALA A 141 5.66 2.86 3.89
N PHE A 142 6.30 4.00 3.59
CA PHE A 142 6.44 5.07 4.58
C PHE A 142 5.10 5.72 4.90
N PHE A 143 4.23 5.89 3.91
CA PHE A 143 2.88 6.41 4.12
C PHE A 143 2.08 5.50 5.06
N ASN A 144 2.07 4.18 4.81
CA ASN A 144 1.34 3.27 5.68
C ASN A 144 1.95 3.11 7.08
N LEU A 145 3.23 3.47 7.30
CA LEU A 145 3.84 3.48 8.63
C LEU A 145 3.48 4.72 9.48
N ILE A 146 2.81 5.72 8.91
CA ILE A 146 2.32 6.87 9.68
C ILE A 146 1.30 6.37 10.72
N PRO A 147 1.43 6.72 12.01
CA PRO A 147 0.58 6.20 13.08
C PRO A 147 -0.78 6.90 13.15
N VAL A 148 -1.49 6.97 12.02
CA VAL A 148 -2.81 7.62 11.88
C VAL A 148 -3.77 6.65 11.19
N PRO A 149 -4.91 6.29 11.80
CA PRO A 149 -5.91 5.46 11.14
C PRO A 149 -6.38 6.06 9.80
N PRO A 150 -6.69 5.26 8.77
CA PRO A 150 -6.71 3.80 8.74
C PRO A 150 -5.35 3.16 8.39
N LEU A 151 -4.24 3.90 8.44
CA LEU A 151 -2.92 3.41 8.02
C LEU A 151 -2.37 2.33 8.97
N ASP A 152 -1.56 1.42 8.44
CA ASP A 152 -1.02 0.26 9.16
C ASP A 152 -0.28 0.61 10.45
N GLY A 153 0.49 1.71 10.44
CA GLY A 153 1.27 2.19 11.58
C GLY A 153 0.42 2.51 12.81
N SER A 154 -0.88 2.79 12.61
CA SER A 154 -1.81 3.04 13.71
C SER A 154 -2.00 1.81 14.62
N HIS A 155 -1.84 0.59 14.10
CA HIS A 155 -1.97 -0.63 14.89
C HIS A 155 -0.88 -0.77 15.96
N ILE A 156 0.32 -0.24 15.71
CA ILE A 156 1.38 -0.17 16.74
C ILE A 156 0.89 0.68 17.91
N LEU A 157 0.28 1.84 17.62
CA LEU A 157 -0.27 2.72 18.64
C LEU A 157 -1.37 2.01 19.46
N VAL A 158 -2.30 1.32 18.79
CA VAL A 158 -3.35 0.54 19.46
C VAL A 158 -2.76 -0.51 20.41
N ALA A 159 -1.71 -1.22 19.99
CA ALA A 159 -1.12 -2.26 20.81
C ALA A 159 -0.39 -1.74 22.05
N ILE A 160 0.14 -0.51 22.03
CA ILE A 160 0.85 0.08 23.19
C ILE A 160 -0.08 0.88 24.11
N LEU A 161 -1.23 1.36 23.62
CA LEU A 161 -2.16 2.16 24.41
C LEU A 161 -2.74 1.38 25.61
N PRO A 162 -3.00 2.06 26.74
CA PRO A 162 -3.78 1.48 27.83
C PRO A 162 -5.23 1.32 27.41
N VAL A 163 -5.93 0.34 28.00
CA VAL A 163 -7.34 0.02 27.66
C VAL A 163 -8.26 1.24 27.77
N SER A 164 -8.02 2.11 28.76
CA SER A 164 -8.79 3.36 28.96
C SER A 164 -8.63 4.39 27.82
N ALA A 165 -7.57 4.29 27.03
CA ALA A 165 -7.33 5.17 25.89
C ALA A 165 -7.85 4.57 24.55
N LEU A 166 -8.14 3.27 24.49
CA LEU A 166 -8.60 2.61 23.28
C LEU A 166 -9.93 3.19 22.77
N GLU A 167 -10.90 3.43 23.66
CA GLU A 167 -12.20 3.97 23.26
C GLU A 167 -12.09 5.40 22.69
N LYS A 168 -11.18 6.21 23.25
CA LYS A 168 -10.87 7.55 22.73
C LYS A 168 -10.19 7.48 21.37
N PHE A 169 -9.27 6.53 21.22
CA PHE A 169 -8.57 6.30 19.97
C PHE A 169 -9.53 5.85 18.87
N GLU A 170 -10.41 4.88 19.13
CA GLU A 170 -11.43 4.43 18.15
C GLU A 170 -12.36 5.57 17.70
N ARG A 171 -12.70 6.49 18.61
CA ARG A 171 -13.49 7.67 18.28
C ARG A 171 -12.72 8.62 17.35
N PHE A 172 -11.41 8.77 17.58
CA PHE A 172 -10.52 9.55 16.73
C PHE A 172 -10.27 8.87 15.37
N SER A 173 -10.17 7.54 15.33
CA SER A 173 -9.94 6.76 14.10
C SER A 173 -10.95 7.06 12.99
N ARG A 174 -12.18 7.44 13.34
CA ARG A 174 -13.23 7.84 12.40
C ARG A 174 -12.88 9.10 11.60
N TYR A 175 -12.07 9.99 12.18
CA TYR A 175 -11.59 11.21 11.54
C TYR A 175 -10.26 11.01 10.82
N GLY A 176 -9.56 9.90 11.05
CA GLY A 176 -8.23 9.67 10.49
C GLY A 176 -8.21 9.72 8.95
N LEU A 177 -9.19 9.09 8.29
CA LEU A 177 -9.35 9.18 6.83
C LEU A 177 -9.59 10.63 6.36
N LEU A 178 -10.40 11.41 7.10
CA LEU A 178 -10.68 12.81 6.78
C LEU A 178 -9.41 13.68 6.92
N ILE A 179 -8.60 13.42 7.95
CA ILE A 179 -7.33 14.12 8.17
C ILE A 179 -6.36 13.85 7.02
N ILE A 180 -6.23 12.59 6.60
CA ILE A 180 -5.38 12.21 5.47
C ILE A 180 -5.85 12.90 4.19
N LEU A 181 -7.15 12.82 3.87
CA LEU A 181 -7.72 13.47 2.69
C LEU A 181 -7.53 14.99 2.72
N PHE A 182 -7.68 15.61 3.89
CA PHE A 182 -7.48 17.05 4.06
C PHE A 182 -6.02 17.47 3.83
N ILE A 183 -5.05 16.72 4.36
CA ILE A 183 -3.62 16.98 4.15
C ILE A 183 -3.26 16.84 2.67
N MET A 184 -3.72 15.76 2.02
CA MET A 184 -3.45 15.53 0.59
C MET A 184 -4.10 16.62 -0.29
N PHE A 185 -5.30 17.08 0.07
CA PHE A 185 -5.97 18.16 -0.65
C PHE A 185 -5.24 19.50 -0.51
N LEU A 186 -4.73 19.81 0.69
CA LEU A 186 -3.94 21.02 0.95
C LEU A 186 -2.67 21.04 0.10
N GLU A 187 -1.94 19.93 0.04
CA GLU A 187 -0.74 19.80 -0.80
C GLU A 187 -1.08 19.95 -2.29
N ALA A 188 -2.16 19.32 -2.75
CA ALA A 188 -2.63 19.42 -4.13
C ALA A 188 -3.04 20.86 -4.49
N GLY A 189 -3.62 21.63 -3.56
CA GLY A 189 -3.99 23.03 -3.77
C GLY A 189 -2.79 23.99 -3.73
N LEU A 190 -1.73 23.65 -3.01
CA LEU A 190 -0.47 24.42 -2.96
C LEU A 190 0.45 24.17 -4.18
N SER A 191 0.20 23.10 -4.94
CA SER A 191 0.98 22.70 -6.11
C SER A 191 0.31 23.01 -7.45
N MET A 192 -0.83 23.71 -7.43
CA MET A 192 -1.48 24.35 -8.60
C MET A 192 -1.16 25.85 -8.63
#